data_AF-A0A2N2Y9Z8-F1
#
_entry.id   AF-A0A2N2Y9Z8-F1
#
_cell.length_a   1.000
_cell.length_b   1.000
_cell.length_c   1.000
_cell.angle_alpha   90.00
_cell.angle_beta   90.00
_cell.angle_gamma   90.00
#
_symmetry.space_group_name_H-M   'P 1'
#
loop_
_entity.id
_entity.type
_entity.pdbx_description
1 polymer ?
#
loop_
_entity_poly.entity_id
_entity_poly.type
_entity_poly.pdbx_seq_one_letter_code
_entity_poly.pdbx_strand_id
1 'polypeptide(L)'
;MNLDQFTLWSQQFKTWLSGHGVHNDLAVIISNYSWIFVIAILAAIAYYVVRKILYNFLKRLVKKSKNKFDDILLEKKFFQRLSYFAPAIVFYKVTPLVISHLSGFVNLVERTTEIYMMFAGVLVIDALFDALHHMYLTTEMSKTRPIKGFIQIAKIILYSIVGIILISWLLGQKPLAIIGGLGALSAVIMLIFKDSILGFVAGIQLSVNNMVRIGDWVTMSKYEIDGVVTEISLTTVKIQ
;
A
#
# COMPACT_ATOMS: atom_id res chain seq x y z
N MET A 1 -18.48 0.06 29.85
CA MET A 1 -17.92 -1.08 30.63
C MET A 1 -16.55 -0.61 31.09
N ASN A 2 -16.38 -0.34 32.38
CA ASN A 2 -15.25 0.43 32.89
C ASN A 2 -13.94 -0.34 32.80
N LEU A 3 -12.89 0.34 32.37
CA LEU A 3 -11.51 -0.14 32.20
C LEU A 3 -10.98 -0.85 33.46
N ASP A 4 -11.43 -0.41 34.64
CA ASP A 4 -11.00 -0.94 35.94
C ASP A 4 -11.55 -2.34 36.26
N GLN A 5 -12.69 -2.73 35.68
CA GLN A 5 -13.26 -4.06 35.98
C GLN A 5 -12.51 -5.19 35.27
N PHE A 6 -12.02 -4.96 34.06
CA PHE A 6 -11.27 -5.98 33.32
C PHE A 6 -9.87 -6.22 33.93
N THR A 7 -9.23 -5.15 34.43
CA THR A 7 -7.96 -5.25 35.15
C THR A 7 -8.12 -5.93 36.50
N LEU A 8 -9.23 -5.69 37.20
CA LEU A 8 -9.59 -6.42 38.42
C LEU A 8 -9.77 -7.92 38.17
N TRP A 9 -10.44 -8.31 37.08
CA TRP A 9 -10.66 -9.72 36.73
C TRP A 9 -9.35 -10.42 36.36
N SER A 10 -8.46 -9.75 35.62
CA SER A 10 -7.15 -10.33 35.29
C SER A 10 -6.27 -10.51 36.52
N GLN A 11 -6.30 -9.57 37.46
CA GLN A 11 -5.61 -9.70 38.75
C GLN A 11 -6.21 -10.83 39.61
N GLN A 12 -7.53 -10.90 39.74
CA GLN A 12 -8.20 -11.96 40.51
C GLN A 12 -7.90 -13.36 39.96
N PHE A 13 -7.88 -13.51 38.63
CA PHE A 13 -7.51 -14.79 38.00
C PHE A 13 -6.06 -15.17 38.27
N LYS A 14 -5.14 -14.19 38.25
CA LYS A 14 -3.73 -14.40 38.61
C LYS A 14 -3.58 -14.84 40.07
N THR A 15 -4.29 -14.20 41.00
CA THR A 15 -4.26 -14.56 42.43
C THR A 15 -4.87 -15.95 42.69
N TRP A 16 -5.93 -16.31 41.94
CA TRP A 16 -6.55 -17.64 42.03
C TRP A 16 -5.61 -18.77 41.57
N LEU A 17 -4.83 -18.52 40.50
CA LEU A 17 -3.80 -19.44 40.02
C LEU A 17 -2.64 -19.60 41.00
N SER A 18 -2.14 -18.50 41.57
CA SER A 18 -1.11 -18.54 42.62
C SER A 18 -1.59 -19.26 43.89
N GLY A 19 -2.89 -19.18 44.21
CA GLY A 19 -3.51 -19.88 45.34
C GLY A 19 -3.58 -21.40 45.21
N HIS A 20 -3.49 -21.96 43.99
CA HIS A 20 -3.49 -23.40 43.73
C HIS A 20 -2.09 -24.03 43.68
N GLY A 21 -1.05 -23.33 44.16
CA GLY A 21 0.30 -23.89 44.33
C GLY A 21 1.15 -23.94 43.06
N VAL A 22 0.75 -23.25 41.99
CA VAL A 22 1.56 -23.09 40.79
C VAL A 22 2.73 -22.13 41.09
N HIS A 23 3.96 -22.56 40.85
CA HIS A 23 5.16 -21.72 40.98
C HIS A 23 4.94 -20.40 40.23
N ASN A 24 5.27 -19.26 40.85
CA ASN A 24 4.86 -17.93 40.38
C ASN A 24 5.17 -17.66 38.89
N ASP A 25 6.26 -18.23 38.36
CA ASP A 25 6.65 -18.10 36.96
C ASP A 25 5.71 -18.86 36.00
N LEU A 26 5.28 -20.08 36.37
CA LEU A 26 4.35 -20.88 35.58
C LEU A 26 2.93 -20.28 35.59
N ALA A 27 2.51 -19.69 36.70
CA ALA A 27 1.21 -19.02 36.82
C ALA A 27 1.12 -17.79 35.91
N VAL A 28 2.22 -17.03 35.79
CA VAL A 28 2.33 -15.89 34.87
C VAL A 28 2.27 -16.34 33.42
N ILE A 29 2.99 -17.41 33.06
CA ILE A 29 3.01 -17.95 31.70
C ILE A 29 1.61 -18.44 31.29
N ILE A 30 0.96 -19.25 32.13
CA ILE A 30 -0.38 -19.81 31.84
C ILE A 30 -1.43 -18.70 31.69
N SER A 31 -1.38 -17.68 32.57
CA SER A 31 -2.30 -16.54 32.49
C SER A 31 -2.12 -15.75 31.18
N ASN A 32 -0.88 -15.46 30.79
CA ASN A 32 -0.60 -14.70 29.56
C ASN A 32 -1.06 -15.44 28.29
N TYR A 33 -0.77 -16.74 28.18
CA TYR A 33 -1.19 -17.54 27.03
C TYR A 33 -2.72 -17.68 26.94
N SER A 34 -3.40 -17.80 28.08
CA SER A 34 -4.87 -17.84 28.14
C SER A 34 -5.49 -16.55 27.59
N TRP A 35 -4.93 -15.41 27.96
CA TRP A 35 -5.41 -14.11 27.49
C TRP A 35 -5.16 -13.87 25.99
N ILE A 36 -4.00 -14.29 25.46
CA ILE A 36 -3.73 -14.25 24.02
C ILE A 36 -4.74 -15.11 23.27
N PHE A 37 -5.06 -16.29 23.80
CA PHE A 37 -6.06 -17.18 23.21
C PHE A 37 -7.47 -16.55 23.19
N VAL A 38 -7.87 -15.90 24.29
CA VAL A 38 -9.15 -15.15 24.35
C VAL A 38 -9.17 -14.02 23.31
N ILE A 39 -8.08 -13.25 23.17
CA ILE A 39 -7.98 -12.18 22.17
C ILE A 39 -8.09 -12.76 20.75
N ALA A 40 -7.43 -13.88 20.47
CA ALA A 40 -7.50 -14.53 19.16
C ALA A 40 -8.93 -15.00 18.83
N ILE A 41 -9.65 -15.57 19.81
CA ILE A 41 -11.06 -15.94 19.65
C ILE A 41 -11.92 -14.70 19.38
N LEU A 42 -11.75 -13.63 20.16
CA LEU A 42 -12.48 -12.38 19.97
C LEU A 42 -12.23 -11.77 18.59
N ALA A 43 -10.96 -11.80 18.13
CA ALA A 43 -10.58 -11.30 16.81
C ALA A 43 -11.22 -12.14 15.69
N ALA A 44 -11.25 -13.48 15.84
CA ALA A 44 -11.91 -14.37 14.90
C ALA A 44 -13.43 -14.10 14.85
N ILE A 45 -14.09 -13.99 16.01
CA ILE A 45 -15.51 -13.65 16.10
C ILE A 45 -15.78 -12.31 15.42
N ALA A 46 -14.98 -11.28 15.73
CA ALA A 46 -15.12 -9.96 15.11
C ALA A 46 -14.98 -10.02 13.59
N TYR A 47 -14.01 -10.78 13.08
CA TYR A 47 -13.86 -11.01 11.64
C TYR A 47 -15.11 -11.64 11.02
N TYR A 48 -15.61 -12.74 11.60
CA TYR A 48 -16.81 -13.42 11.08
C TYR A 48 -18.06 -12.56 11.18
N VAL A 49 -18.25 -11.83 12.28
CA VAL A 49 -19.39 -10.93 12.50
C VAL A 49 -19.36 -9.80 11.49
N VAL A 50 -18.24 -9.08 11.35
CA VAL A 50 -18.12 -7.97 10.39
C VAL A 50 -18.26 -8.47 8.96
N ARG A 51 -17.64 -9.60 8.61
CA ARG A 51 -17.81 -10.20 7.28
C ARG A 51 -19.26 -10.56 6.99
N LYS A 52 -19.99 -11.14 7.96
CA LYS A 52 -21.41 -11.50 7.82
C LYS A 52 -22.30 -10.26 7.72
N ILE A 53 -22.06 -9.23 8.54
CA ILE A 53 -22.79 -7.96 8.49
C ILE A 53 -22.58 -7.29 7.13
N LEU A 54 -21.32 -7.17 6.69
CA LEU A 54 -20.99 -6.59 5.39
C LEU A 54 -21.63 -7.38 4.25
N TYR A 55 -21.52 -8.72 4.23
CA TYR A 55 -22.17 -9.53 3.20
C TYR A 55 -23.71 -9.38 3.18
N ASN A 56 -24.35 -9.34 4.35
CA ASN A 56 -25.81 -9.18 4.44
C ASN A 56 -26.25 -7.77 4.05
N PHE A 57 -25.50 -6.74 4.45
CA PHE A 57 -25.74 -5.36 4.06
C PHE A 57 -25.65 -5.20 2.53
N LEU A 58 -24.63 -5.81 1.95
CA LEU A 58 -24.42 -5.89 0.50
C LEU A 58 -25.59 -6.53 -0.23
N LYS A 59 -26.04 -7.72 0.20
CA LYS A 59 -27.18 -8.40 -0.43
C LYS A 59 -28.46 -7.55 -0.39
N ARG A 60 -28.63 -6.71 0.64
CA ARG A 60 -29.75 -5.77 0.75
C ARG A 60 -29.57 -4.56 -0.17
N LEU A 61 -28.36 -4.01 -0.29
CA LEU A 61 -28.06 -2.90 -1.18
C LEU A 61 -28.25 -3.29 -2.65
N VAL A 62 -27.67 -4.41 -3.10
CA VAL A 62 -27.84 -4.91 -4.49
C VAL A 62 -29.30 -5.11 -4.86
N LYS A 63 -30.11 -5.69 -3.96
CA LYS A 63 -31.53 -5.94 -4.22
C LYS A 63 -32.38 -4.66 -4.26
N LYS A 64 -31.92 -3.57 -3.67
CA LYS A 64 -32.69 -2.32 -3.49
C LYS A 64 -32.16 -1.17 -4.34
N SER A 65 -30.91 -1.25 -4.80
CA SER A 65 -30.21 -0.20 -5.54
C SER A 65 -30.38 -0.40 -7.06
N LYS A 66 -30.65 0.70 -7.77
CA LYS A 66 -30.53 0.75 -9.25
C LYS A 66 -29.08 1.06 -9.70
N ASN A 67 -28.18 1.34 -8.75
CA ASN A 67 -26.83 1.78 -9.03
C ASN A 67 -25.88 0.58 -9.21
N LYS A 68 -25.33 0.41 -10.41
CA LYS A 68 -24.42 -0.69 -10.76
C LYS A 68 -23.09 -0.64 -9.98
N PHE A 69 -22.75 0.48 -9.35
CA PHE A 69 -21.48 0.62 -8.62
C PHE A 69 -21.38 -0.28 -7.39
N ASP A 70 -22.49 -0.49 -6.68
CA ASP A 70 -22.52 -1.34 -5.47
C ASP A 70 -22.23 -2.81 -5.82
N ASP A 71 -22.75 -3.28 -6.96
CA ASP A 71 -22.50 -4.62 -7.51
C ASP A 71 -21.03 -4.81 -7.88
N ILE A 72 -20.41 -3.77 -8.44
CA ILE A 72 -19.00 -3.79 -8.84
C ILE A 72 -18.08 -3.80 -7.61
N LEU A 73 -18.37 -3.00 -6.58
CA LEU A 73 -17.61 -3.01 -5.32
C LEU A 73 -17.63 -4.40 -4.65
N LEU A 74 -18.76 -5.08 -4.77
CA LEU A 74 -18.98 -6.45 -4.34
C LEU A 74 -18.11 -7.44 -5.11
N GLU A 75 -18.16 -7.39 -6.44
CA GLU A 75 -17.37 -8.24 -7.33
C GLU A 75 -15.86 -8.07 -7.08
N LYS A 76 -15.41 -6.82 -6.86
CA LYS A 76 -14.01 -6.49 -6.54
C LYS A 76 -13.64 -6.73 -5.08
N LYS A 77 -14.52 -7.36 -4.29
CA LYS A 77 -14.28 -7.78 -2.89
C LYS A 77 -13.89 -6.63 -1.96
N PHE A 78 -14.29 -5.39 -2.26
CA PHE A 78 -13.96 -4.21 -1.45
C PHE A 78 -14.35 -4.40 0.02
N PHE A 79 -15.59 -4.82 0.25
CA PHE A 79 -16.12 -5.04 1.60
C PHE A 79 -15.50 -6.25 2.31
N GLN A 80 -15.08 -7.28 1.57
CA GLN A 80 -14.32 -8.37 2.15
C GLN A 80 -12.96 -7.88 2.65
N ARG A 81 -12.27 -7.03 1.88
CA ARG A 81 -11.00 -6.43 2.29
C ARG A 81 -11.19 -5.49 3.49
N LEU A 82 -12.33 -4.77 3.57
CA LEU A 82 -12.67 -3.94 4.72
C LEU A 82 -12.84 -4.75 6.00
N SER A 83 -13.31 -6.01 5.91
CA SER A 83 -13.44 -6.89 7.07
C SER A 83 -12.10 -7.25 7.74
N TYR A 84 -10.97 -7.07 7.06
CA TYR A 84 -9.65 -7.29 7.65
C TYR A 84 -9.30 -6.28 8.75
N PHE A 85 -9.93 -5.10 8.77
CA PHE A 85 -9.77 -4.15 9.87
C PHE A 85 -10.37 -4.65 11.19
N ALA A 86 -11.41 -5.49 11.13
CA ALA A 86 -12.10 -5.95 12.33
C ALA A 86 -11.18 -6.69 13.31
N PRO A 87 -10.46 -7.77 12.93
CA PRO A 87 -9.52 -8.42 13.84
C PRO A 87 -8.39 -7.50 14.28
N ALA A 88 -7.91 -6.61 13.41
CA ALA A 88 -6.84 -5.67 13.75
C ALA A 88 -7.25 -4.68 14.85
N ILE A 89 -8.45 -4.10 14.75
CA ILE A 89 -8.98 -3.19 15.78
C ILE A 89 -9.12 -3.92 17.11
N VAL A 90 -9.53 -5.19 17.10
CA VAL A 90 -9.59 -6.01 18.32
C VAL A 90 -8.20 -6.18 18.94
N PHE A 91 -7.18 -6.56 18.17
CA PHE A 91 -5.82 -6.67 18.69
C PHE A 91 -5.30 -5.32 19.23
N TYR A 92 -5.51 -4.23 18.50
CA TYR A 92 -5.03 -2.90 18.90
C TYR A 92 -5.70 -2.39 20.18
N LYS A 93 -7.00 -2.63 20.35
CA LYS A 93 -7.76 -2.13 21.51
C LYS A 93 -7.75 -3.07 22.71
N VAL A 94 -7.78 -4.38 22.51
CA VAL A 94 -7.95 -5.37 23.60
C VAL A 94 -6.62 -5.79 24.20
N THR A 95 -5.54 -5.88 23.41
CA THR A 95 -4.21 -6.28 23.92
C THR A 95 -3.71 -5.39 25.08
N PRO A 96 -3.69 -4.05 24.97
CA PRO A 96 -3.24 -3.19 26.08
C PRO A 96 -4.16 -3.27 27.30
N LEU A 97 -5.43 -3.63 27.15
CA LEU A 97 -6.38 -3.77 28.25
C LEU A 97 -6.14 -5.02 29.09
N VAL A 98 -5.71 -6.09 28.42
CA VAL A 98 -5.61 -7.42 29.02
C VAL A 98 -4.20 -7.72 29.52
N ILE A 99 -3.18 -7.26 28.79
CA ILE A 99 -1.76 -7.59 29.04
C ILE A 99 -0.98 -6.30 29.33
N SER A 100 -1.49 -5.46 30.23
CA SER A 100 -0.88 -4.16 30.57
C SER A 100 0.47 -4.28 31.29
N HIS A 101 0.75 -5.42 31.93
CA HIS A 101 1.99 -5.67 32.68
C HIS A 101 3.22 -5.97 31.81
N LEU A 102 3.05 -6.32 30.53
CA LEU A 102 4.16 -6.53 29.58
C LEU A 102 4.21 -5.42 28.54
N SER A 103 4.67 -4.23 28.95
CA SER A 103 4.77 -3.05 28.08
C SER A 103 5.53 -3.30 26.77
N GLY A 104 6.59 -4.10 26.79
CA GLY A 104 7.35 -4.49 25.59
C GLY A 104 6.52 -5.33 24.60
N PHE A 105 5.72 -6.27 25.10
CA PHE A 105 4.85 -7.10 24.26
C PHE A 105 3.68 -6.30 23.69
N VAL A 106 3.06 -5.43 24.50
CA VAL A 106 1.99 -4.53 24.05
C VAL A 106 2.48 -3.65 22.90
N ASN A 107 3.63 -2.99 23.06
CA ASN A 107 4.21 -2.13 22.03
C ASN A 107 4.52 -2.93 20.74
N LEU A 108 5.01 -4.17 20.86
CA LEU A 108 5.25 -5.05 19.71
C LEU A 108 3.94 -5.39 18.97
N VAL A 109 2.88 -5.74 19.71
CA VAL A 109 1.57 -6.07 19.13
C VAL A 109 0.92 -4.84 18.50
N GLU A 110 0.95 -3.68 19.16
CA GLU A 110 0.44 -2.43 18.62
C GLU A 110 1.12 -2.07 17.31
N ARG A 111 2.46 -2.05 17.30
CA ARG A 111 3.28 -1.80 16.10
C ARG A 111 2.97 -2.77 14.96
N THR A 112 2.90 -4.06 15.25
CA THR A 112 2.59 -5.10 14.25
C THR A 112 1.18 -4.92 13.69
N THR A 113 0.23 -4.57 14.56
CA THR A 113 -1.17 -4.35 14.19
C THR A 113 -1.34 -3.08 13.35
N GLU A 114 -0.59 -2.01 13.65
CA GLU A 114 -0.56 -0.79 12.83
C GLU A 114 -0.06 -1.08 11.41
N ILE A 115 1.03 -1.84 11.28
CA ILE A 115 1.55 -2.27 9.97
C ILE A 115 0.50 -3.10 9.23
N TYR A 116 -0.13 -4.07 9.92
CA TYR A 116 -1.19 -4.88 9.34
C TYR A 116 -2.39 -4.04 8.87
N MET A 117 -2.84 -3.06 9.67
CA MET A 117 -3.92 -2.13 9.28
C MET A 117 -3.55 -1.30 8.06
N MET A 118 -2.29 -0.90 7.93
CA MET A 118 -1.80 -0.18 6.76
C MET A 118 -1.90 -1.02 5.49
N PHE A 119 -1.47 -2.29 5.53
CA PHE A 119 -1.64 -3.22 4.41
C PHE A 119 -3.12 -3.48 4.09
N ALA A 120 -3.97 -3.67 5.10
CA ALA A 120 -5.41 -3.81 4.92
C ALA A 120 -6.01 -2.57 4.21
N GLY A 121 -5.55 -1.37 4.58
CA GLY A 121 -5.96 -0.12 3.94
C GLY A 121 -5.57 -0.05 2.46
N VAL A 122 -4.33 -0.43 2.12
CA VAL A 122 -3.88 -0.51 0.72
C VAL A 122 -4.76 -1.46 -0.08
N LEU A 123 -5.05 -2.64 0.46
CA LEU A 123 -5.91 -3.62 -0.20
C LEU A 123 -7.33 -3.05 -0.45
N VAL A 124 -7.88 -2.31 0.52
CA VAL A 124 -9.19 -1.66 0.36
C VAL A 124 -9.18 -0.60 -0.74
N ILE A 125 -8.19 0.29 -0.73
CA ILE A 125 -8.06 1.34 -1.76
C ILE A 125 -7.79 0.73 -3.15
N ASP A 126 -6.99 -0.33 -3.21
CA ASP A 126 -6.73 -1.07 -4.44
C ASP A 126 -8.01 -1.66 -5.05
N ALA A 127 -8.86 -2.28 -4.22
CA ALA A 127 -10.16 -2.78 -4.67
C ALA A 127 -11.09 -1.65 -5.11
N LEU A 128 -11.01 -0.49 -4.46
CA LEU A 128 -11.76 0.69 -4.87
C LEU A 128 -11.31 1.18 -6.24
N PHE A 129 -10.01 1.26 -6.51
CA PHE A 129 -9.48 1.61 -7.83
C PHE A 129 -9.90 0.60 -8.90
N ASP A 130 -9.91 -0.70 -8.60
CA ASP A 130 -10.41 -1.72 -9.52
C ASP A 130 -11.90 -1.58 -9.80
N ALA A 131 -12.69 -1.24 -8.77
CA ALA A 131 -14.12 -0.99 -8.92
C ALA A 131 -14.40 0.25 -9.76
N LEU A 132 -13.66 1.35 -9.53
CA LEU A 132 -13.76 2.57 -10.33
C LEU A 132 -13.35 2.33 -11.79
N HIS A 133 -12.28 1.56 -12.02
CA HIS A 133 -11.87 1.17 -13.36
C HIS A 133 -12.96 0.38 -14.08
N HIS A 134 -13.52 -0.63 -13.40
CA HIS A 134 -14.55 -1.47 -13.97
C HIS A 134 -15.83 -0.69 -14.26
N MET A 135 -16.23 0.23 -13.37
CA MET A 135 -17.34 1.15 -13.60
C MET A 135 -17.10 2.01 -14.84
N TYR A 136 -15.89 2.56 -14.99
CA TYR A 136 -15.54 3.35 -16.15
C TYR A 136 -15.68 2.57 -17.47
N LEU A 137 -15.24 1.30 -17.49
CA LEU A 137 -15.37 0.43 -18.66
C LEU A 137 -16.82 0.15 -19.08
N THR A 138 -17.80 0.32 -18.19
CA THR A 138 -19.22 0.19 -18.55
C THR A 138 -19.79 1.41 -19.29
N THR A 139 -19.02 2.50 -19.42
CA THR A 139 -19.46 3.72 -20.10
C THR A 139 -18.97 3.77 -21.55
N GLU A 140 -19.77 4.37 -22.45
CA GLU A 140 -19.41 4.55 -23.87
C GLU A 140 -18.11 5.36 -24.06
N MET A 141 -17.80 6.26 -23.12
CA MET A 141 -16.56 7.06 -23.10
C MET A 141 -15.28 6.21 -23.03
N SER A 142 -15.36 4.99 -22.48
CA SER A 142 -14.20 4.11 -22.34
C SER A 142 -13.66 3.59 -23.65
N LYS A 143 -14.48 3.56 -24.71
CA LYS A 143 -14.10 3.08 -26.05
C LYS A 143 -13.10 4.01 -26.74
N THR A 144 -13.12 5.30 -26.40
CA THR A 144 -12.27 6.32 -27.05
C THR A 144 -11.14 6.83 -26.13
N ARG A 145 -11.24 6.64 -24.81
CA ARG A 145 -10.25 7.13 -23.84
C ARG A 145 -9.92 6.05 -22.79
N PRO A 146 -8.89 5.22 -22.99
CA PRO A 146 -8.50 4.24 -21.99
C PRO A 146 -7.86 4.93 -20.77
N ILE A 147 -8.45 4.78 -19.59
CA ILE A 147 -7.91 5.37 -18.33
C ILE A 147 -7.05 4.41 -17.50
N LYS A 148 -6.85 3.17 -17.98
CA LYS A 148 -6.11 2.12 -17.25
C LYS A 148 -4.73 2.62 -16.79
N GLY A 149 -4.02 3.35 -17.65
CA GLY A 149 -2.71 3.93 -17.32
C GLY A 149 -2.77 4.90 -16.14
N PHE A 150 -3.76 5.80 -16.08
CA PHE A 150 -3.92 6.74 -14.97
C PHE A 150 -4.23 6.03 -13.65
N ILE A 151 -5.09 5.01 -13.68
CA ILE A 151 -5.39 4.21 -12.48
C ILE A 151 -4.15 3.44 -12.02
N GLN A 152 -3.36 2.91 -12.95
CA GLN A 152 -2.11 2.23 -12.62
C GLN A 152 -1.08 3.17 -11.99
N ILE A 153 -0.95 4.40 -12.52
CA ILE A 153 -0.09 5.43 -11.91
C ILE A 153 -0.58 5.76 -10.49
N ALA A 154 -1.89 5.92 -10.28
CA ALA A 154 -2.45 6.16 -8.95
C ALA A 154 -2.15 5.01 -7.96
N LYS A 155 -2.24 3.76 -8.42
CA LYS A 155 -1.85 2.58 -7.61
C LYS A 155 -0.35 2.58 -7.29
N ILE A 156 0.50 2.91 -8.25
CA ILE A 156 1.96 3.03 -8.02
C ILE A 156 2.23 4.08 -6.95
N ILE A 157 1.59 5.26 -7.03
CA ILE A 157 1.74 6.31 -6.01
C ILE A 157 1.30 5.80 -4.64
N LEU A 158 0.15 5.12 -4.56
CA LEU A 158 -0.36 4.52 -3.31
C LEU A 158 0.65 3.53 -2.71
N TYR A 159 1.16 2.59 -3.50
CA TYR A 159 2.13 1.60 -3.02
C TYR A 159 3.45 2.24 -2.61
N SER A 160 3.92 3.25 -3.35
CA SER A 160 5.12 4.01 -3.01
C SER A 160 4.96 4.74 -1.67
N ILE A 161 3.83 5.40 -1.42
CA ILE A 161 3.55 6.08 -0.14
C ILE A 161 3.62 5.08 1.02
N VAL A 162 2.94 3.94 0.89
CA VAL A 162 2.93 2.92 1.95
C VAL A 162 4.31 2.28 2.13
N GLY A 163 5.03 2.02 1.04
CA GLY A 163 6.41 1.55 1.09
C GLY A 163 7.34 2.53 1.82
N ILE A 164 7.22 3.82 1.55
CA ILE A 164 7.99 4.86 2.24
C ILE A 164 7.65 4.91 3.73
N ILE A 165 6.37 4.84 4.10
CA ILE A 165 5.96 4.81 5.52
C ILE A 165 6.52 3.57 6.22
N LEU A 166 6.52 2.42 5.55
CA LEU A 166 7.07 1.18 6.10
C LEU A 166 8.59 1.26 6.29
N ILE A 167 9.33 1.80 5.32
CA ILE A 167 10.78 2.02 5.44
C ILE A 167 11.08 3.07 6.52
N SER A 168 10.28 4.13 6.60
CA SER A 168 10.35 5.16 7.65
C SER A 168 10.25 4.53 9.03
N TRP A 169 9.30 3.62 9.21
CA TRP A 169 9.11 2.90 10.46
C TRP A 169 10.29 1.99 10.80
N LEU A 170 10.85 1.27 9.80
CA LEU A 170 12.04 0.41 9.98
C LEU A 170 13.31 1.20 10.32
N LEU A 171 13.51 2.36 9.69
CA LEU A 171 14.69 3.21 9.88
C LEU A 171 14.56 4.18 11.06
N GLY A 172 13.38 4.28 11.68
CA GLY A 172 13.11 5.25 12.75
C GLY A 172 13.20 6.72 12.28
N GLN A 173 13.04 6.96 10.98
CA GLN A 173 13.14 8.27 10.35
C GLN A 173 11.78 8.77 9.90
N LYS A 174 11.60 10.08 9.73
CA LYS A 174 10.33 10.62 9.21
C LYS A 174 10.16 10.27 7.71
N PRO A 175 8.94 9.97 7.22
CA PRO A 175 8.69 9.65 5.80
C PRO A 175 9.21 10.74 4.85
N LEU A 176 9.04 12.01 5.21
CA LEU A 176 9.52 13.14 4.41
C LEU A 176 11.04 13.17 4.27
N ALA A 177 11.79 12.68 5.27
CA ALA A 177 13.25 12.63 5.17
C ALA A 177 13.70 11.61 4.11
N ILE A 178 13.00 10.47 4.01
CA ILE A 178 13.27 9.46 2.97
C ILE A 178 12.92 10.00 1.59
N ILE A 179 11.75 10.66 1.46
CA ILE A 179 11.35 11.30 0.19
C ILE A 179 12.36 12.39 -0.20
N GLY A 180 12.79 13.20 0.76
CA GLY A 180 13.81 14.23 0.55
C GLY A 180 15.14 13.62 0.10
N GLY A 181 15.59 12.53 0.72
CA GLY A 181 16.80 11.81 0.33
C GLY A 181 16.72 11.21 -1.07
N LEU A 182 15.61 10.52 -1.40
CA LEU A 182 15.35 10.00 -2.74
C LEU A 182 15.27 11.12 -3.78
N GLY A 183 14.63 12.24 -3.45
CA GLY A 183 14.54 13.41 -4.30
C GLY A 183 15.89 14.07 -4.55
N ALA A 184 16.72 14.21 -3.51
CA ALA A 184 18.08 14.74 -3.62
C ALA A 184 18.96 13.84 -4.49
N LEU A 185 18.92 12.52 -4.27
CA LEU A 185 19.64 11.55 -5.11
C LEU A 185 19.14 11.62 -6.57
N SER A 186 17.83 11.70 -6.78
CA SER A 186 17.26 11.83 -8.12
C SER A 186 17.70 13.12 -8.81
N ALA A 187 17.81 14.24 -8.08
CA ALA A 187 18.27 15.51 -8.62
C ALA A 187 19.76 15.44 -9.01
N VAL A 188 20.59 14.81 -8.19
CA VAL A 188 22.02 14.59 -8.50
C VAL A 188 22.19 13.68 -9.72
N ILE A 189 21.45 12.57 -9.78
CA ILE A 189 21.44 11.67 -10.94
C ILE A 189 21.00 12.44 -12.20
N MET A 190 19.93 13.21 -12.10
CA MET A 190 19.44 14.04 -13.21
C MET A 190 20.50 15.06 -13.66
N LEU A 191 21.22 15.68 -12.73
CA LEU A 191 22.28 16.64 -13.03
C LEU A 191 23.44 15.97 -13.79
N ILE A 192 23.90 14.81 -13.32
CA ILE A 192 25.03 14.08 -13.92
C ILE A 192 24.67 13.52 -15.31
N PHE A 193 23.46 12.96 -15.44
CA PHE A 193 23.03 12.28 -16.67
C PHE A 193 22.20 13.15 -17.62
N LYS A 194 22.05 14.44 -17.34
CA LYS A 194 21.20 15.36 -18.12
C LYS A 194 21.47 15.26 -19.63
N ASP A 195 22.73 15.40 -20.03
CA ASP A 195 23.11 15.45 -21.45
C ASP A 195 23.00 14.07 -22.11
N SER A 196 23.27 12.99 -21.37
CA SER A 196 23.07 11.62 -21.84
C SER A 196 21.59 11.31 -22.09
N ILE A 197 20.71 11.75 -21.19
CA ILE A 197 19.25 11.60 -21.35
C ILE A 197 18.75 12.40 -22.55
N LEU A 198 19.22 13.65 -22.70
CA LEU A 198 18.86 14.48 -23.86
C LEU A 198 19.32 13.86 -25.19
N GLY A 199 20.56 13.37 -25.25
CA GLY A 199 21.09 12.69 -26.43
C GLY A 199 20.29 11.43 -26.78
N PHE A 200 19.93 10.63 -25.78
CA PHE A 200 19.12 9.42 -25.96
C PHE A 200 17.70 9.73 -26.46
N VAL A 201 17.01 10.71 -25.85
CA VAL A 201 15.67 11.13 -26.28
C VAL A 201 15.71 11.70 -27.70
N ALA A 202 16.73 12.51 -28.02
CA ALA A 202 16.93 13.05 -29.36
C ALA A 202 17.13 11.95 -30.40
N GLY A 203 17.95 10.92 -30.11
CA GLY A 203 18.16 9.79 -31.01
C GLY A 203 16.91 8.96 -31.25
N ILE A 204 16.11 8.66 -30.20
CA ILE A 204 14.79 8.02 -30.38
C ILE A 204 13.90 8.88 -31.25
N GLN A 205 13.85 10.19 -31.01
CA GLN A 205 12.98 11.09 -31.76
C GLN A 205 13.39 11.19 -33.23
N LEU A 206 14.69 11.22 -33.54
CA LEU A 206 15.22 11.20 -34.90
C LEU A 206 14.86 9.90 -35.63
N SER A 207 15.05 8.76 -34.96
CA SER A 207 14.77 7.43 -35.53
C SER A 207 13.27 7.19 -35.75
N VAL A 208 12.43 7.48 -34.74
CA VAL A 208 10.97 7.23 -34.82
C VAL A 208 10.29 8.16 -35.82
N ASN A 209 10.72 9.43 -35.90
CA ASN A 209 10.11 10.39 -36.83
C ASN A 209 10.80 10.43 -38.20
N ASN A 210 11.84 9.63 -38.43
CA ASN A 210 12.64 9.65 -39.66
C ASN A 210 13.08 11.07 -40.06
N MET A 211 13.48 11.89 -39.08
CA MET A 211 13.84 13.29 -39.35
C MET A 211 15.11 13.43 -40.17
N VAL A 212 16.00 12.44 -40.11
CA VAL A 212 17.24 12.34 -40.88
C VAL A 212 17.45 10.86 -41.21
N ARG A 213 17.85 10.57 -42.45
CA ARG A 213 18.15 9.22 -42.94
C ARG A 213 19.59 9.12 -43.42
N ILE A 214 20.10 7.89 -43.47
CA ILE A 214 21.40 7.59 -44.09
C ILE A 214 21.31 7.96 -45.57
N GLY A 215 22.27 8.76 -46.06
CA GLY A 215 22.27 9.31 -47.41
C GLY A 215 21.69 10.72 -47.55
N ASP A 216 21.04 11.27 -46.51
CA ASP A 216 20.58 12.65 -46.55
C ASP A 216 21.76 13.63 -46.47
N TRP A 217 21.69 14.70 -47.26
CA TRP A 217 22.60 15.84 -47.15
C TRP A 217 22.14 16.77 -46.03
N VAL A 218 23.02 17.06 -45.07
CA VAL A 218 22.69 17.89 -43.90
C VAL A 218 23.72 19.01 -43.75
N THR A 219 23.22 20.23 -43.53
CA THR A 219 24.04 21.43 -43.29
C THR A 219 23.72 22.03 -41.93
N MET A 220 24.74 22.28 -41.10
CA MET A 220 24.59 22.95 -39.81
C MET A 220 25.42 24.24 -39.78
N SER A 221 24.79 25.38 -40.08
CA SER A 221 25.44 26.69 -40.19
C SER A 221 26.19 27.12 -38.91
N LYS A 222 25.78 26.65 -37.74
CA LYS A 222 26.43 26.98 -36.45
C LYS A 222 27.78 26.26 -36.26
N TYR A 223 27.95 25.10 -36.88
CA TYR A 223 29.13 24.25 -36.74
C TYR A 223 29.93 24.12 -38.03
N GLU A 224 29.53 24.85 -39.09
CA GLU A 224 30.14 24.79 -40.43
C GLU A 224 30.26 23.36 -40.98
N ILE A 225 29.31 22.49 -40.61
CA ILE A 225 29.24 21.11 -41.10
C ILE A 225 28.34 21.09 -42.35
N ASP A 226 28.83 20.48 -43.42
CA ASP A 226 28.09 20.28 -44.67
C ASP A 226 28.51 18.95 -45.30
N GLY A 227 27.59 17.99 -45.40
CA GLY A 227 27.93 16.66 -45.90
C GLY A 227 26.81 15.64 -45.82
N VAL A 228 27.13 14.40 -46.20
CA VAL A 228 26.16 13.28 -46.26
C VAL A 228 26.18 12.48 -44.97
N VAL A 229 25.00 12.12 -44.47
CA VAL A 229 24.86 11.25 -43.30
C VAL A 229 25.25 9.82 -43.64
N THR A 230 26.28 9.32 -42.95
CA THR A 230 26.84 7.98 -43.15
C THR A 230 26.32 6.97 -42.13
N GLU A 231 26.05 7.40 -40.91
CA GLU A 231 25.60 6.53 -39.81
C GLU A 231 24.72 7.30 -38.83
N ILE A 232 23.69 6.62 -38.31
CA ILE A 232 22.81 7.13 -37.25
C ILE A 232 22.83 6.13 -36.10
N SER A 233 23.31 6.58 -34.94
CA SER A 233 23.30 5.86 -33.66
C SER A 233 22.27 6.47 -32.72
N LEU A 234 22.02 5.83 -31.57
CA LEU A 234 21.05 6.29 -30.56
C LEU A 234 21.39 7.65 -29.94
N THR A 235 22.62 8.13 -30.07
CA THR A 235 23.06 9.41 -29.48
C THR A 235 23.92 10.25 -30.41
N THR A 236 24.25 9.76 -31.61
CA THR A 236 25.19 10.41 -32.52
C THR A 236 24.78 10.22 -33.98
N VAL A 237 25.11 11.20 -34.82
CA VAL A 237 24.97 11.13 -36.28
C VAL A 237 26.34 11.43 -36.88
N LYS A 238 26.80 10.58 -37.80
CA LYS A 238 28.10 10.73 -38.45
C LYS A 238 27.91 11.31 -39.86
N ILE A 239 28.63 12.38 -40.13
CA ILE A 239 28.59 13.12 -41.40
C ILE A 239 29.98 13.03 -42.03
N GLN A 240 30.04 12.81 -43.34
CA GLN A 240 31.27 12.76 -44.13
C GLN A 240 31.67 14.13 -44.66
#